data_AF-A0A0K2JIM1-F1
#
_entry.id   AF-A0A0K2JIM1-F1
#
_cell.length_a   1.000
_cell.length_b   1.000
_cell.length_c   1.000
_cell.angle_alpha   90.00
_cell.angle_beta   90.00
_cell.angle_gamma   90.00
#
_symmetry.space_group_name_H-M   'P 1'
#
loop_
_entity.id
_entity.type
_entity.pdbx_description
1 polymer ?
#
loop_
_entity_poly.entity_id
_entity_poly.type
_entity_poly.pdbx_seq_one_letter_code
_entity_poly.pdbx_strand_id
1 'polypeptide(L)' 'MLKINGNQIELIVTDVDGTLITDKQELSTLVQNKLLALQAKGISVSIASGWMPLGFDNYTRELKINNYYQYVIGDNGALV' A
#
# COMPACT_ATOMS: atom_id res chain seq x y z
N MET A 1 -17.77 -17.54 -0.86
CA MET A 1 -17.40 -16.16 -1.23
C MET A 1 -17.38 -15.32 0.03
N LEU A 2 -16.26 -14.68 0.37
CA LEU A 2 -16.17 -13.84 1.58
C LEU A 2 -17.13 -12.66 1.43
N LYS A 3 -18.04 -12.47 2.40
CA LYS A 3 -18.85 -11.25 2.48
C LYS A 3 -18.03 -10.18 3.15
N ILE A 4 -17.41 -9.31 2.36
CA ILE A 4 -16.67 -8.16 2.88
C ILE A 4 -17.66 -7.02 3.10
N ASN A 5 -17.85 -6.62 4.36
CA ASN A 5 -18.52 -5.37 4.67
C ASN A 5 -17.52 -4.23 4.50
N GLY A 6 -17.65 -3.46 3.40
CA GLY A 6 -16.73 -2.35 3.11
C GLY A 6 -16.67 -1.28 4.21
N ASN A 7 -17.69 -1.19 5.07
CA ASN A 7 -17.71 -0.26 6.20
C ASN A 7 -16.86 -0.71 7.41
N GLN A 8 -16.23 -1.88 7.35
CA GLN A 8 -15.37 -2.42 8.42
C GLN A 8 -13.90 -2.57 7.99
N ILE A 9 -13.51 -2.07 6.81
CA ILE A 9 -12.11 -2.14 6.38
C ILE A 9 -11.29 -1.10 7.15
N GLU A 10 -10.33 -1.59 7.94
CA GLU A 10 -9.42 -0.74 8.73
C GLU A 10 -8.01 -0.66 8.10
N LEU A 11 -7.65 -1.65 7.28
CA LEU A 11 -6.33 -1.75 6.65
C LEU A 11 -6.45 -2.30 5.22
N ILE A 12 -5.76 -1.64 4.30
CA ILE A 12 -5.54 -2.07 2.92
C ILE A 12 -4.06 -2.38 2.77
N VAL A 13 -3.73 -3.63 2.45
CA VAL A 13 -2.37 -4.05 2.09
C VAL A 13 -2.37 -4.40 0.61
N THR A 14 -1.46 -3.82 -0.16
CA THR A 14 -1.36 -4.04 -1.60
C THR A 14 -0.02 -4.64 -1.96
N ASP A 15 -0.04 -5.54 -2.94
CA ASP A 15 1.15 -5.92 -3.69
C ASP A 15 1.67 -4.75 -4.54
N VAL A 16 2.93 -4.83 -4.98
CA VAL A 16 3.61 -3.83 -5.81
C VAL A 16 3.46 -4.15 -7.29
N ASP A 17 4.21 -5.14 -7.78
CA ASP A 17 4.34 -5.43 -9.22
C ASP A 17 3.05 -6.03 -9.78
N GLY A 18 2.52 -5.45 -10.85
CA GLY A 18 1.27 -5.89 -11.47
C GLY A 18 0.01 -5.59 -10.64
N THR A 19 0.16 -4.85 -9.53
CA THR A 19 -0.96 -4.46 -8.64
C THR A 19 -0.98 -2.96 -8.34
N LEU A 20 -0.04 -2.44 -7.54
CA LEU A 20 0.00 -1.01 -7.17
C LEU A 20 0.56 -0.14 -8.30
N ILE A 21 1.61 -0.64 -8.96
CA ILE A 21 2.32 0.09 -10.00
C ILE A 21 2.07 -0.54 -11.36
N THR A 22 2.18 0.28 -12.40
CA THR A 22 2.08 -0.19 -13.78
C THR A 22 3.36 -0.93 -14.19
N ASP A 23 3.35 -1.58 -15.36
CA ASP A 23 4.54 -2.22 -15.94
C ASP A 23 5.70 -1.25 -16.20
N LYS A 24 5.44 0.06 -16.19
CA LYS A 24 6.45 1.13 -16.27
C LYS A 24 7.01 1.54 -14.91
N GLN A 25 6.65 0.81 -13.84
CA GLN A 25 6.98 1.09 -12.46
C GLN A 25 6.44 2.45 -11.95
N GLU A 26 5.31 2.88 -12.51
CA GLU A 26 4.68 4.15 -12.17
C GLU A 26 3.49 3.91 -11.22
N LEU A 27 3.46 4.64 -10.10
CA LEU A 27 2.26 4.77 -9.30
C LEU A 27 1.35 5.82 -9.95
N SER A 28 0.17 5.38 -10.43
CA SER A 28 -0.75 6.32 -11.08
C SER A 28 -1.33 7.33 -10.09
N THR A 29 -1.50 8.58 -10.55
CA THR A 29 -2.10 9.65 -9.75
C THR A 29 -3.50 9.32 -9.25
N LEU A 30 -4.28 8.57 -10.05
CA LEU A 30 -5.61 8.12 -9.64
C LEU A 30 -5.55 7.18 -8.42
N VAL A 31 -4.67 6.17 -8.47
CA VAL A 31 -4.51 5.20 -7.36
C VAL A 31 -3.96 5.90 -6.13
N GLN A 32 -2.91 6.72 -6.29
CA GLN A 32 -2.33 7.50 -5.20
C GLN A 32 -3.41 8.35 -4.49
N ASN A 33 -4.17 9.13 -5.24
CA ASN A 33 -5.21 10.00 -4.67
C ASN A 33 -6.31 9.20 -3.95
N LYS A 34 -6.70 8.04 -4.49
CA LYS A 34 -7.70 7.17 -3.84
C LYS A 34 -7.19 6.61 -2.52
N LEU A 35 -5.98 6.07 -2.48
CA LEU A 35 -5.38 5.51 -1.27
C LEU A 35 -5.16 6.61 -0.21
N LEU A 36 -4.67 7.78 -0.60
CA LEU A 36 -4.56 8.93 0.32
C LEU A 36 -5.92 9.38 0.88
N ALA A 37 -6.97 9.39 0.06
CA ALA A 37 -8.31 9.74 0.52
C ALA A 37 -8.91 8.70 1.48
N LEU A 38 -8.55 7.43 1.35
CA LEU A 38 -8.94 6.37 2.29
C LEU A 38 -8.19 6.49 3.61
N GLN A 39 -6.88 6.78 3.57
CA GLN A 39 -6.11 7.09 4.78
C GLN A 39 -6.66 8.29 5.54
N ALA A 40 -7.06 9.36 4.84
CA ALA A 40 -7.71 10.51 5.45
C ALA A 40 -9.05 10.17 6.14
N LYS A 41 -9.66 9.03 5.80
CA LYS A 41 -10.89 8.49 6.44
C LYS A 41 -10.59 7.50 7.57
N GLY A 42 -9.32 7.31 7.94
CA GLY A 42 -8.90 6.39 8.99
C GLY A 42 -8.62 4.96 8.52
N ILE A 43 -8.67 4.70 7.22
CA ILE A 43 -8.33 3.38 6.67
C ILE A 43 -6.86 3.35 6.32
N SER A 44 -6.09 2.54 7.03
CA SER A 44 -4.64 2.50 6.87
C SER A 44 -4.24 1.84 5.57
N VAL A 45 -3.11 2.26 4.99
CA VAL A 45 -2.57 1.66 3.76
C VAL A 45 -1.14 1.18 4.03
N SER A 46 -0.82 -0.03 3.58
CA SER A 46 0.51 -0.62 3.64
C SER A 46 0.83 -1.37 2.34
N ILE A 47 2.09 -1.74 2.15
CA ILE A 47 2.60 -2.47 0.99
C ILE A 47 3.14 -3.81 1.46
N ALA A 48 2.85 -4.87 0.70
CA ALA A 48 3.50 -6.17 0.83
C ALA A 48 4.19 -6.52 -0.48
N SER A 49 5.48 -6.83 -0.45
CA SER A 49 6.24 -7.10 -1.67
C SER A 49 7.32 -8.16 -1.45
N GLY A 50 7.71 -8.81 -2.55
CA GLY A 50 8.95 -9.58 -2.62
C GLY A 50 10.22 -8.71 -2.58
N TRP A 51 10.09 -7.41 -2.81
CA TRP A 51 11.21 -6.48 -2.77
C TRP A 51 11.69 -6.27 -1.33
N MET A 52 12.96 -5.93 -1.17
CA MET A 52 13.47 -5.38 0.10
C MET A 52 12.78 -4.02 0.37
N PRO A 53 12.42 -3.65 1.61
CA PRO A 53 11.69 -2.40 1.90
C PRO A 53 12.31 -1.14 1.30
N LEU A 54 13.65 -1.06 1.29
CA LEU A 54 14.35 0.07 0.68
C LEU A 54 14.10 0.19 -0.83
N GLY A 55 13.80 -0.92 -1.51
CA GLY A 55 13.55 -0.96 -2.95
C GLY A 55 12.25 -0.29 -3.38
N PHE A 56 11.27 -0.15 -2.49
CA PHE A 56 9.97 0.47 -2.78
C PHE A 56 9.65 1.68 -1.90
N ASP A 57 10.66 2.25 -1.23
CA ASP A 57 10.49 3.40 -0.32
C ASP A 57 9.97 4.67 -1.02
N ASN A 58 10.20 4.82 -2.32
CA ASN A 58 9.58 5.90 -3.09
C ASN A 58 8.04 5.83 -3.00
N TYR A 59 7.46 4.64 -3.20
CA TYR A 59 6.01 4.46 -3.15
C TYR A 59 5.46 4.61 -1.73
N THR A 60 6.20 4.19 -0.69
CA THR A 60 5.78 4.39 0.70
C THR A 60 5.67 5.88 1.04
N ARG A 61 6.62 6.70 0.55
CA ARG A 61 6.62 8.15 0.70
C ARG A 61 5.50 8.82 -0.10
N GLU A 62 5.29 8.41 -1.35
CA GLU A 62 4.21 8.92 -2.20
C GLU A 62 2.83 8.64 -1.61
N LEU A 63 2.66 7.51 -0.94
CA LEU A 63 1.45 7.12 -0.22
C LEU A 63 1.43 7.62 1.23
N LYS A 64 2.48 8.30 1.70
CA LYS A 64 2.59 8.83 3.07
C LYS A 64 2.40 7.77 4.15
N ILE A 65 2.78 6.52 3.90
CA ILE A 65 2.58 5.38 4.82
C ILE A 65 3.22 5.65 6.19
N ASN A 66 4.39 6.31 6.18
CA ASN A 66 5.14 6.68 7.39
C ASN A 66 4.40 7.69 8.30
N ASN A 67 3.34 8.35 7.80
CA ASN A 67 2.58 9.31 8.59
C ASN A 67 1.41 8.66 9.35
N TYR A 68 1.10 7.38 9.06
CA TYR A 68 -0.06 6.69 9.61
C TYR A 68 0.34 5.43 10.39
N TYR A 69 0.56 4.31 9.68
CA TYR A 69 0.72 2.98 10.30
C TYR A 69 2.18 2.50 10.32
N GLN A 70 3.08 3.12 9.55
CA GLN A 70 4.55 2.97 9.65
C GLN A 70 5.17 1.58 9.42
N TYR A 71 4.43 0.57 8.94
CA TYR A 71 5.00 -0.74 8.59
C TYR A 71 4.75 -1.09 7.13
N VAL A 72 5.69 -1.84 6.56
CA VAL A 72 5.62 -2.44 5.23
C VAL A 72 6.16 -3.85 5.28
N ILE A 73 5.67 -4.73 4.42
CA ILE A 73 6.06 -6.13 4.40
C ILE A 73 6.99 -6.33 3.20
N GLY A 74 8.24 -6.70 3.46
CA GLY A 74 9.27 -6.93 2.44
C GLY A 74 9.80 -8.36 2.43
N ASP A 75 10.64 -8.66 1.44
CA ASP A 75 11.27 -9.97 1.25
C ASP A 75 10.26 -11.14 1.35
N ASN A 76 9.12 -10.99 0.65
CA ASN A 76 8.01 -11.95 0.64
C ASN A 76 7.46 -12.27 2.04
N GLY A 77 7.57 -11.34 2.98
CA GLY A 77 7.11 -11.49 4.36
C GLY A 77 8.19 -11.92 5.35
N ALA A 78 9.45 -12.07 4.92
CA ALA A 78 10.56 -12.33 5.83
C ALA A 78 10.97 -11.10 6.66
N LEU A 79 10.57 -9.89 6.24
CA LEU A 79 10.86 -8.64 6.93
C LEU A 79 9.60 -7.75 7.03
N VAL A 80 9.43 -7.10 8.18
CA VAL A 80 8.36 -6.11 8.47
C VAL A 80 8.95 -4.89 9.17
#